data_AF-A0A838ZR28-F1
#
_entry.id   AF-A0A838ZR28-F1
#
_cell.length_a   1.000
_cell.length_b   1.000
_cell.length_c   1.000
_cell.angle_alpha   90.00
_cell.angle_beta   90.00
_cell.angle_gamma   90.00
#
_symmetry.space_group_name_H-M   'P 1'
#
loop_
_entity.id
_entity.type
_entity.pdbx_description
1 polymer ?
#
loop_
_entity_poly.entity_id
_entity_poly.type
_entity_poly.pdbx_seq_one_letter_code
_entity_poly.pdbx_strand_id
1 'polypeptide(L)'
;MKKVISVFIFSLSFFAFSQSYSFESAVIIESDKYPSMTLMNDESPNYAMYINNEGGVIRDYDSNELHIFTFSNKKSLDKHHSFEYNRSKKLLKGEKFNLGLVEITKINEKEFEVKKFKNKRKKKSVYEYTLQLEESNTPFIYVPFEKSLIRNHQIVGLIKEQLESYKHFKIKSYQCKSEKTTVNSEVKIEKLDLKIELPEKLNFQFY
;
A
#
# COMPACT_ATOMS: atom_id res chain seq x y z
N MET A 1 20.04 -9.33 -7.99
CA MET A 1 19.31 -10.26 -7.10
C MET A 1 17.94 -9.68 -6.83
N LYS A 2 16.86 -10.31 -7.31
CA LYS A 2 15.48 -9.89 -7.05
C LYS A 2 15.13 -10.17 -5.58
N LYS A 3 14.45 -9.25 -4.91
CA LYS A 3 14.02 -9.40 -3.51
C LYS A 3 12.49 -9.40 -3.49
N VAL A 4 11.91 -10.48 -2.96
CA VAL A 4 10.46 -10.71 -2.85
C VAL A 4 10.03 -10.32 -1.44
N ILE A 5 8.98 -9.51 -1.31
CA ILE A 5 8.31 -9.20 -0.04
C ILE A 5 6.87 -9.65 -0.15
N SER A 6 6.45 -10.56 0.74
CA SER A 6 5.08 -11.07 0.84
C SER A 6 4.33 -10.30 1.92
N VAL A 7 3.18 -9.74 1.57
CA VAL A 7 2.31 -8.97 2.48
C VAL A 7 1.07 -9.79 2.84
N PHE A 8 0.77 -9.87 4.14
CA PHE A 8 -0.42 -10.50 4.71
C PHE A 8 -1.44 -9.43 5.12
N ILE A 9 -2.67 -9.52 4.61
CA ILE A 9 -3.77 -8.60 4.96
C ILE A 9 -4.63 -9.27 6.03
N PHE A 10 -4.82 -8.58 7.16
CA PHE A 10 -5.62 -9.04 8.29
C PHE A 10 -6.91 -8.21 8.40
N SER A 11 -8.07 -8.87 8.33
CA SER A 11 -9.37 -8.30 8.71
C SER A 11 -9.52 -8.35 10.24
N LEU A 12 -9.55 -7.17 10.89
CA LEU A 12 -9.29 -7.01 12.33
C LEU A 12 -10.52 -6.92 13.25
N SER A 13 -11.71 -7.30 12.82
CA SER A 13 -12.93 -7.19 13.65
C SER A 13 -13.28 -8.45 14.47
N PHE A 14 -12.51 -9.54 14.42
CA PHE A 14 -12.81 -10.81 15.12
C PHE A 14 -11.68 -11.39 15.99
N PHE A 15 -10.64 -10.62 16.32
CA PHE A 15 -9.45 -11.11 17.03
C PHE A 15 -9.64 -11.44 18.53
N ALA A 16 -10.86 -11.68 18.99
CA ALA A 16 -11.09 -12.09 20.36
C ALA A 16 -11.11 -13.62 20.58
N PHE A 17 -11.36 -14.49 19.58
CA PHE A 17 -11.56 -15.93 19.86
C PHE A 17 -11.20 -16.92 18.74
N SER A 18 -10.37 -16.57 17.75
CA SER A 18 -9.95 -17.56 16.74
C SER A 18 -8.67 -18.30 17.15
N GLN A 19 -8.75 -19.63 17.28
CA GLN A 19 -7.59 -20.52 17.46
C GLN A 19 -6.81 -20.76 16.16
N SER A 20 -7.33 -20.35 15.00
CA SER A 20 -6.66 -20.53 13.72
C SER A 20 -6.93 -19.42 12.72
N TYR A 21 -5.87 -18.88 12.12
CA TYR A 21 -5.91 -17.86 11.08
C TYR A 21 -5.44 -18.47 9.77
N SER A 22 -6.26 -18.41 8.73
CA SER A 22 -5.91 -18.84 7.38
C SER A 22 -5.62 -17.64 6.48
N PHE A 23 -4.59 -17.74 5.67
CA PHE A 23 -4.21 -16.75 4.66
C PHE A 23 -4.19 -17.42 3.30
N GLU A 24 -5.07 -16.96 2.42
CA GLU A 24 -5.33 -17.57 1.12
C GLU A 24 -4.44 -17.00 0.01
N SER A 25 -3.76 -15.90 0.28
CA SER A 25 -2.99 -15.16 -0.72
C SER A 25 -1.92 -14.29 -0.08
N ALA A 26 -0.84 -14.09 -0.82
CA ALA A 26 0.20 -13.13 -0.55
C ALA A 26 0.24 -12.10 -1.68
N VAL A 27 0.31 -10.82 -1.33
CA VAL A 27 0.62 -9.77 -2.31
C VAL A 27 2.14 -9.63 -2.38
N ILE A 28 2.70 -9.80 -3.57
CA ILE A 28 4.12 -9.66 -3.86
C ILE A 28 4.33 -8.43 -4.73
N ILE A 29 5.24 -7.56 -4.29
CA ILE A 29 5.60 -6.35 -5.02
C ILE A 29 7.08 -6.43 -5.39
N GLU A 30 7.36 -6.51 -6.69
CA GLU A 30 8.73 -6.40 -7.23
C GLU A 30 8.96 -4.96 -7.69
N SER A 31 9.98 -4.30 -7.14
CA SER A 31 10.34 -2.93 -7.51
C SER A 31 11.81 -2.64 -7.23
N ASP A 32 12.43 -1.86 -8.12
CA ASP A 32 13.86 -1.54 -8.08
C ASP A 32 14.24 -0.52 -6.99
N LYS A 33 13.27 0.12 -6.32
CA LYS A 33 13.51 1.11 -5.24
C LYS A 33 12.72 0.74 -3.98
N TYR A 34 13.36 0.25 -2.91
CA TYR A 34 12.62 -0.01 -1.66
C TYR A 34 13.35 0.20 -0.32
N PRO A 35 12.83 1.13 0.49
CA PRO A 35 12.68 0.91 1.93
C PRO A 35 11.22 0.91 2.43
N SER A 36 10.22 1.39 1.66
CA SER A 36 8.80 1.38 2.08
C SER A 36 7.76 1.47 0.94
N MET A 37 6.56 0.92 1.17
CA MET A 37 5.40 0.82 0.25
C MET A 37 4.12 1.41 0.83
N THR A 38 3.24 1.86 -0.05
CA THR A 38 1.81 2.04 0.25
C THR A 38 0.98 1.22 -0.74
N LEU A 39 0.15 0.33 -0.24
CA LEU A 39 -0.80 -0.48 -1.00
C LEU A 39 -2.22 -0.02 -0.67
N MET A 40 -3.04 0.19 -1.70
CA MET A 40 -4.46 0.54 -1.54
C MET A 40 -5.33 -0.58 -2.11
N ASN A 41 -6.50 -0.77 -1.52
CA ASN A 41 -7.58 -1.54 -2.14
C ASN A 41 -8.48 -0.56 -2.89
N ASP A 42 -8.69 -0.81 -4.17
CA ASP A 42 -9.42 0.10 -5.05
C ASP A 42 -10.94 -0.12 -5.05
N GLU A 43 -11.40 -1.27 -4.54
CA GLU A 43 -12.80 -1.58 -4.18
C GLU A 43 -13.16 -1.00 -2.81
N SER A 44 -12.19 -1.01 -1.89
CA SER A 44 -12.33 -0.50 -0.53
C SER A 44 -11.31 0.61 -0.27
N PRO A 45 -11.46 1.80 -0.89
CA PRO A 45 -10.48 2.89 -0.80
C PRO A 45 -10.36 3.48 0.61
N ASN A 46 -11.25 3.11 1.53
CA ASN A 46 -11.16 3.47 2.94
C ASN A 46 -10.11 2.64 3.70
N TYR A 47 -9.52 1.65 3.04
CA TYR A 47 -8.43 0.84 3.56
C TYR A 47 -7.15 1.06 2.78
N ALA A 48 -6.08 1.33 3.51
CA ALA A 48 -4.75 1.37 2.91
C ALA A 48 -3.66 0.94 3.87
N MET A 49 -2.64 0.28 3.31
CA MET A 49 -1.57 -0.33 4.06
C MET A 49 -0.24 0.31 3.68
N TYR A 50 0.48 0.82 4.67
CA TYR A 50 1.86 1.25 4.53
C TYR A 50 2.78 0.19 5.15
N ILE A 51 3.87 -0.19 4.50
CA ILE A 51 4.82 -1.18 5.03
C ILE A 51 6.25 -0.74 4.75
N ASN A 52 7.16 -1.03 5.66
CA ASN A 52 8.60 -0.91 5.49
C ASN A 52 9.31 -2.14 6.10
N ASN A 53 10.64 -2.10 6.17
CA ASN A 53 11.44 -3.21 6.72
C ASN A 53 11.29 -3.41 8.23
N GLU A 54 10.66 -2.48 8.95
CA GLU A 54 10.55 -2.48 10.42
C GLU A 54 9.12 -2.74 10.89
N GLY A 55 8.14 -2.66 9.99
CA GLY A 55 6.74 -2.75 10.36
C GLY A 55 5.82 -2.22 9.27
N GLY A 56 4.61 -1.89 9.68
CA GLY A 56 3.65 -1.24 8.84
C GLY A 56 2.43 -0.76 9.61
N VAL A 57 1.54 -0.15 8.85
CA VAL A 57 0.38 0.54 9.35
C VAL A 57 -0.77 0.31 8.39
N ILE A 58 -1.92 -0.15 8.89
CA ILE A 58 -3.18 -0.14 8.14
C ILE A 58 -4.00 1.05 8.63
N ARG A 59 -4.46 1.88 7.70
CA ARG A 59 -5.49 2.90 7.95
C ARG A 59 -6.83 2.32 7.59
N ASP A 60 -7.75 2.39 8.53
CA ASP A 60 -9.16 2.09 8.34
C ASP A 60 -9.95 3.39 8.56
N TYR A 61 -10.38 4.01 7.47
CA TYR A 61 -11.17 5.24 7.53
C TYR A 61 -12.62 4.98 7.93
N ASP A 62 -13.14 3.76 7.78
CA ASP A 62 -14.52 3.41 8.15
C ASP A 62 -14.67 3.33 9.68
N SER A 63 -13.71 2.68 10.34
CA SER A 63 -13.66 2.61 11.81
C SER A 63 -12.91 3.80 12.45
N ASN A 64 -12.31 4.67 11.62
CA ASN A 64 -11.44 5.77 12.06
C ASN A 64 -10.26 5.28 12.93
N GLU A 65 -9.63 4.17 12.52
CA GLU A 65 -8.54 3.50 13.23
C GLU A 65 -7.23 3.44 12.43
N LEU A 66 -6.14 3.37 13.19
CA LEU A 66 -4.78 3.18 12.74
C LEU A 66 -4.22 1.94 13.42
N HIS A 67 -4.10 0.85 12.67
CA HIS A 67 -3.55 -0.42 13.13
C HIS A 67 -2.05 -0.44 12.89
N ILE A 68 -1.26 -0.64 13.94
CA ILE A 68 0.21 -0.58 13.85
C ILE A 68 0.79 -1.97 14.13
N PHE A 69 1.64 -2.45 13.24
CA PHE A 69 2.37 -3.71 13.39
C PHE A 69 3.86 -3.52 13.15
N THR A 70 4.66 -4.36 13.79
CA THR A 70 6.13 -4.35 13.68
C THR A 70 6.63 -5.70 13.21
N PHE A 71 7.63 -5.65 12.34
CA PHE A 71 8.37 -6.83 11.91
C PHE A 71 9.74 -6.78 12.57
N SER A 72 10.06 -7.77 13.39
CA SER A 72 11.42 -7.93 13.89
C SER A 72 12.13 -9.04 13.12
N ASN A 73 13.28 -8.68 12.57
CA ASN A 73 14.20 -9.60 11.92
C ASN A 73 15.54 -9.48 12.64
N LYS A 74 15.58 -9.86 13.93
CA LYS A 74 16.82 -9.82 14.71
C LYS A 74 17.75 -10.90 14.16
N LYS A 75 18.90 -10.46 13.62
CA LYS A 75 20.03 -11.30 13.20
C LYS A 75 20.83 -11.86 14.40
N SER A 76 20.19 -12.20 15.51
CA SER A 76 20.87 -12.96 16.59
C SER A 76 20.79 -14.46 16.30
N LEU A 77 21.62 -15.26 16.99
CA LEU A 77 21.86 -16.68 16.71
C LEU A 77 20.59 -17.53 16.51
N ASP A 78 19.46 -17.14 17.11
CA ASP A 78 18.16 -17.75 16.88
C ASP A 78 17.36 -16.94 15.86
N LYS A 79 17.21 -17.50 14.65
CA LYS A 79 16.48 -16.93 13.51
C LYS A 79 14.98 -16.85 13.78
N HIS A 80 14.55 -15.96 14.66
CA HIS A 80 13.14 -15.70 14.91
C HIS A 80 12.70 -14.48 14.12
N HIS A 81 11.91 -14.72 13.07
CA HIS A 81 11.06 -13.69 12.49
C HIS A 81 9.88 -13.49 13.44
N SER A 82 9.66 -12.26 13.92
CA SER A 82 8.49 -11.94 14.72
C SER A 82 7.62 -10.89 14.04
N PHE A 83 6.31 -11.12 14.14
CA PHE A 83 5.27 -10.17 13.76
C PHE A 83 4.51 -9.81 15.03
N GLU A 84 4.44 -8.51 15.32
CA GLU A 84 3.74 -8.03 16.51
C GLU A 84 2.69 -7.00 16.11
N TYR A 85 1.44 -7.27 16.50
CA TYR A 85 0.38 -6.28 16.47
C TYR A 85 0.47 -5.43 17.73
N ASN A 86 0.85 -4.16 17.58
CA ASN A 86 1.12 -3.31 18.73
C ASN A 86 -0.18 -2.77 19.34
N ARG A 87 -1.03 -2.13 18.51
CA ARG A 87 -2.33 -1.53 18.92
C ARG A 87 -3.06 -0.87 17.76
N SER A 88 -4.37 -0.69 17.94
CA SER A 88 -5.16 0.34 17.25
C SER A 88 -5.02 1.69 17.94
N LYS A 89 -4.99 2.77 17.17
CA LYS A 89 -5.22 4.14 17.67
C LYS A 89 -6.32 4.80 16.85
N LYS A 90 -7.12 5.67 17.46
CA LYS A 90 -8.02 6.54 16.69
C LYS A 90 -7.20 7.41 15.75
N LEU A 91 -7.61 7.49 14.49
CA LEU A 91 -7.11 8.50 13.58
C LEU A 91 -7.46 9.86 14.18
N LEU A 92 -6.43 10.70 14.40
CA LEU A 92 -6.67 12.12 14.66
C LEU A 92 -7.49 12.64 13.49
N LYS A 93 -8.61 13.34 13.76
CA LYS A 93 -9.41 14.01 12.73
C LYS A 93 -8.49 14.98 12.00
N GLY A 94 -7.94 14.52 10.88
CA GLY A 94 -6.96 15.26 10.10
C GLY A 94 -7.66 16.31 9.27
N GLU A 95 -7.02 17.47 9.20
CA GLU A 95 -7.36 18.59 8.33
C GLU A 95 -7.85 18.11 6.95
N LYS A 96 -8.91 18.76 6.43
CA LYS A 96 -9.38 18.54 5.05
C LYS A 96 -8.15 18.40 4.15
N PHE A 97 -8.04 17.26 3.46
CA PHE A 97 -6.93 16.98 2.57
C PHE A 97 -6.64 18.21 1.73
N ASN A 98 -5.37 18.63 1.62
CA ASN A 98 -5.02 19.69 0.68
C ASN A 98 -5.28 19.18 -0.74
N LEU A 99 -6.52 19.38 -1.20
CA LEU A 99 -7.00 19.01 -2.51
C LEU A 99 -6.29 19.89 -3.55
N GLY A 100 -5.74 19.25 -4.59
CA GLY A 100 -5.14 19.95 -5.73
C GLY A 100 -3.62 20.09 -5.74
N LEU A 101 -2.88 19.27 -4.99
CA LEU A 101 -1.41 19.16 -5.16
C LEU A 101 -0.99 18.12 -6.21
N VAL A 102 -1.97 17.49 -6.86
CA VAL A 102 -1.79 16.52 -7.95
C VAL A 102 -2.72 16.93 -9.10
N GLU A 103 -2.22 16.81 -10.32
CA GLU A 103 -2.98 16.92 -11.57
C GLU A 103 -2.66 15.72 -12.44
N ILE A 104 -3.68 15.18 -13.12
CA ILE A 104 -3.54 14.03 -14.01
C ILE A 104 -4.12 14.37 -15.37
N THR A 105 -3.37 14.04 -16.41
CA THR A 105 -3.80 14.18 -17.81
C THR A 105 -3.73 12.81 -18.48
N LYS A 106 -4.87 12.31 -18.96
CA LYS A 106 -4.94 11.13 -19.82
C LYS A 106 -4.26 11.41 -21.15
N ILE A 107 -3.27 10.61 -21.50
CA ILE A 107 -2.64 10.62 -22.83
C ILE A 107 -3.39 9.60 -23.71
N ASN A 108 -3.61 8.40 -23.18
CA ASN A 108 -4.44 7.35 -23.76
C ASN A 108 -4.95 6.41 -22.65
N GLU A 109 -5.68 5.34 -22.98
CA GLU A 109 -6.22 4.39 -21.99
C GLU A 109 -5.17 3.73 -21.09
N LYS A 110 -3.93 3.63 -21.54
CA LYS A 110 -2.83 2.97 -20.82
C LYS A 110 -1.76 3.95 -20.35
N GLU A 111 -1.91 5.24 -20.61
CA GLU A 111 -0.85 6.20 -20.35
C GLU A 111 -1.38 7.51 -19.78
N PHE A 112 -0.77 7.93 -18.67
CA PHE A 112 -1.18 9.11 -17.90
C PHE A 112 0.02 9.96 -17.52
N GLU A 113 -0.15 11.27 -17.60
CA GLU A 113 0.80 12.23 -17.06
C GLU A 113 0.36 12.66 -15.66
N VAL A 114 1.25 12.60 -14.67
CA VAL A 114 1.01 13.03 -13.29
C VAL A 114 1.93 14.19 -12.93
N LYS A 115 1.35 15.33 -12.59
CA LYS A 115 2.08 16.52 -12.11
C LYS A 115 1.85 16.72 -10.62
N LYS A 116 2.94 16.83 -9.87
CA LYS A 116 2.91 17.11 -8.42
C LYS A 116 3.34 18.54 -8.13
N PHE A 117 2.55 19.25 -7.34
CA PHE A 117 2.81 20.63 -6.97
C PHE A 117 3.20 20.73 -5.49
N LYS A 118 4.13 21.66 -5.18
CA LYS A 118 4.35 22.10 -3.79
C LYS A 118 3.20 23.00 -3.32
N ASN A 119 2.67 23.80 -4.25
CA ASN A 119 1.55 24.72 -4.06
C ASN A 119 0.89 24.98 -5.41
N LYS A 120 -0.41 24.64 -5.55
CA LYS A 120 -1.17 24.79 -6.81
C LYS A 120 -1.20 26.24 -7.32
N ARG A 121 -1.29 27.23 -6.43
CA ARG A 121 -1.38 28.66 -6.80
C ARG A 121 -0.14 29.14 -7.56
N LYS A 122 1.03 28.57 -7.26
CA LYS A 122 2.29 28.94 -7.92
C LYS A 122 2.55 28.18 -9.22
N LYS A 123 1.69 27.22 -9.61
CA LYS A 123 1.75 26.36 -10.82
C LYS A 123 3.11 25.71 -11.11
N LYS A 124 4.07 25.73 -10.18
CA LYS A 124 5.38 25.12 -10.35
C LYS A 124 5.29 23.64 -9.93
N SER A 125 5.34 22.75 -10.92
CA SER A 125 5.51 21.32 -10.68
C SER A 125 6.86 21.07 -10.02
N VAL A 126 6.87 20.20 -9.02
CA VAL A 126 8.10 19.72 -8.35
C VAL A 126 8.58 18.46 -9.04
N TYR A 127 7.64 17.62 -9.46
CA TYR A 127 7.90 16.37 -10.17
C TYR A 127 6.79 16.11 -11.18
N GLU A 128 7.18 15.57 -12.33
CA GLU A 128 6.29 15.16 -13.42
C GLU A 128 6.62 13.72 -13.78
N TYR A 129 5.60 12.88 -13.90
CA TYR A 129 5.74 11.48 -14.22
C TYR A 129 4.85 11.09 -15.39
N THR A 130 5.36 10.21 -16.23
CA THR A 130 4.54 9.45 -17.18
C THR A 130 4.33 8.07 -16.61
N LEU A 131 3.07 7.62 -16.55
CA LEU A 131 2.66 6.32 -16.02
C LEU A 131 2.17 5.43 -17.15
N GLN A 132 2.55 4.16 -17.11
CA GLN A 132 2.00 3.12 -17.97
C GLN A 132 1.13 2.19 -17.12
N LEU A 133 -0.12 2.02 -17.52
CA LEU A 133 -1.11 1.19 -16.85
C LEU A 133 -1.32 -0.12 -17.58
N GLU A 134 -1.72 -1.13 -16.81
CA GLU A 134 -2.14 -2.43 -17.30
C GLU A 134 -3.38 -2.88 -16.53
N GLU A 135 -4.24 -3.67 -17.16
CA GLU A 135 -5.37 -4.30 -16.49
C GLU A 135 -4.85 -5.22 -15.37
N SER A 136 -5.53 -5.20 -14.23
CA SER A 136 -5.22 -6.01 -13.06
C SER A 136 -6.37 -6.97 -12.81
N ASN A 137 -6.04 -8.20 -12.43
CA ASN A 137 -6.99 -9.18 -11.91
C ASN A 137 -7.16 -9.05 -10.39
N THR A 138 -6.65 -7.97 -9.80
CA THR A 138 -6.60 -7.75 -8.35
C THR A 138 -7.03 -6.33 -8.02
N PRO A 139 -7.68 -6.12 -6.86
CA PRO A 139 -8.11 -4.79 -6.46
C PRO A 139 -6.98 -3.96 -5.82
N PHE A 140 -5.74 -4.48 -5.80
CA PHE A 140 -4.63 -3.80 -5.14
C PHE A 140 -3.87 -2.88 -6.08
N ILE A 141 -3.70 -1.63 -5.64
CA ILE A 141 -2.98 -0.60 -6.39
C ILE A 141 -1.79 -0.10 -5.57
N TYR A 142 -0.63 -0.09 -6.20
CA TYR A 142 0.62 0.45 -5.68
C TYR A 142 1.09 1.61 -6.55
N VAL A 143 1.39 2.77 -5.94
CA VAL A 143 1.97 3.93 -6.64
C VAL A 143 3.45 4.07 -6.28
N PRO A 144 4.37 3.63 -7.16
CA PRO A 144 5.77 3.39 -6.76
C PRO A 144 6.62 4.60 -6.43
N PHE A 145 6.19 5.79 -6.86
CA PHE A 145 6.92 7.04 -6.68
C PHE A 145 6.31 7.93 -5.58
N GLU A 146 5.27 7.48 -4.88
CA GLU A 146 4.58 8.27 -3.86
C GLU A 146 4.54 7.55 -2.50
N LYS A 147 5.10 8.22 -1.49
CA LYS A 147 5.11 7.70 -0.10
C LYS A 147 3.91 8.18 0.70
N SER A 148 3.32 9.31 0.32
CA SER A 148 2.17 9.87 1.01
C SER A 148 0.92 9.10 0.63
N LEU A 149 0.29 8.43 1.59
CA LEU A 149 -0.97 7.75 1.38
C LEU A 149 -2.07 8.66 0.81
N ILE A 150 -2.11 9.91 1.27
CA ILE A 150 -3.11 10.89 0.81
C ILE A 150 -2.93 11.15 -0.69
N ARG A 151 -1.70 11.34 -1.14
CA ARG A 151 -1.41 11.58 -2.55
C ARG A 151 -1.59 10.32 -3.39
N ASN A 152 -1.30 9.15 -2.84
CA ASN A 152 -1.64 7.87 -3.45
C ASN A 152 -3.15 7.80 -3.79
N HIS A 153 -4.03 8.09 -2.82
CA HIS A 153 -5.48 8.14 -3.05
C HIS A 153 -5.87 9.19 -4.10
N GLN A 154 -5.29 10.39 -4.03
CA GLN A 154 -5.58 11.43 -5.03
C GLN A 154 -5.19 11.00 -6.44
N ILE A 155 -4.01 10.40 -6.60
CA ILE A 155 -3.54 9.91 -7.90
C ILE A 155 -4.48 8.85 -8.44
N VAL A 156 -4.80 7.83 -7.63
CA VAL A 156 -5.66 6.72 -8.07
C VAL A 156 -7.09 7.19 -8.37
N GLY A 157 -7.66 8.06 -7.52
CA GLY A 157 -8.99 8.64 -7.75
C GLY A 157 -9.06 9.40 -9.07
N LEU A 158 -8.09 10.29 -9.35
CA LEU A 158 -8.04 11.06 -10.59
C LEU A 158 -7.80 10.19 -11.84
N ILE A 159 -7.05 9.08 -11.72
CA ILE A 159 -6.92 8.10 -12.82
C ILE A 159 -8.27 7.43 -13.06
N LYS A 160 -8.94 6.95 -12.01
CA LYS A 160 -10.25 6.28 -12.10
C LYS A 160 -11.30 7.18 -12.74
N GLU A 161 -11.33 8.47 -12.39
CA GLU A 161 -12.24 9.45 -13.01
C GLU A 161 -12.05 9.59 -14.52
N GLN A 162 -10.86 9.31 -15.05
CA GLN A 162 -10.52 9.40 -16.47
C GLN A 162 -10.58 8.06 -17.21
N LEU A 163 -10.68 6.94 -16.48
CA LEU A 163 -10.89 5.61 -17.05
C LEU A 163 -12.40 5.39 -17.19
N GLU A 164 -12.84 5.12 -18.43
CA GLU A 164 -14.26 4.84 -18.71
C GLU A 164 -14.66 3.41 -18.30
N SER A 165 -13.68 2.56 -17.94
CA SER A 165 -13.91 1.17 -17.54
C SER A 165 -13.77 0.96 -16.04
N TYR A 166 -14.69 0.19 -15.45
CA TYR A 166 -14.64 -0.28 -14.05
C TYR A 166 -13.61 -1.38 -13.78
N LYS A 167 -12.67 -1.62 -14.69
CA LYS A 167 -11.68 -2.68 -14.55
C LYS A 167 -10.59 -2.25 -13.57
N HIS A 168 -10.16 -3.16 -12.69
CA HIS A 168 -8.98 -2.89 -11.86
C HIS A 168 -7.76 -2.65 -12.77
N PHE A 169 -6.87 -1.79 -12.31
CA PHE A 169 -5.63 -1.49 -13.02
C PHE A 169 -4.45 -1.54 -12.07
N LYS A 170 -3.26 -1.75 -12.64
CA LYS A 170 -1.98 -1.61 -11.94
C LYS A 170 -1.09 -0.62 -12.70
N ILE A 171 -0.22 0.06 -11.96
CA ILE A 171 0.84 0.88 -12.55
C ILE A 171 2.00 -0.07 -12.88
N LYS A 172 2.19 -0.35 -14.16
CA LYS A 172 3.24 -1.26 -14.66
C LYS A 172 4.61 -0.61 -14.62
N SER A 173 4.67 0.67 -15.00
CA SER A 173 5.92 1.43 -14.95
C SER A 173 5.66 2.92 -14.84
N TYR A 174 6.69 3.64 -14.46
CA TYR A 174 6.69 5.08 -14.45
C TYR A 174 8.04 5.64 -14.90
N GLN A 175 8.02 6.83 -15.47
CA GLN A 175 9.21 7.59 -15.85
C GLN A 175 9.09 9.00 -15.28
N CYS A 176 10.09 9.46 -14.53
CA CYS A 176 10.15 10.85 -14.06
C CYS A 176 10.70 11.72 -15.18
N LYS A 177 10.06 12.83 -15.58
CA LYS A 177 10.57 13.61 -16.72
C LYS A 177 11.98 14.15 -16.55
N SER A 178 12.39 14.45 -15.31
CA SER A 178 13.76 14.88 -15.01
C SER A 178 14.78 13.74 -15.06
N GLU A 179 14.33 12.49 -14.94
CA GLU A 179 15.17 11.28 -14.95
C GLU A 179 14.73 10.40 -16.13
N LYS A 180 15.53 10.33 -17.21
CA LYS A 180 15.15 9.52 -18.40
C LYS A 180 15.01 8.02 -18.12
N THR A 181 15.30 7.55 -16.92
CA THR A 181 15.18 6.15 -16.50
C THR A 181 13.72 5.78 -16.26
N THR A 182 13.27 4.73 -16.93
CA THR A 182 11.98 4.09 -16.64
C THR A 182 12.17 3.11 -15.49
N VAL A 183 11.28 3.18 -14.50
CA VAL A 183 11.24 2.24 -13.38
C VAL A 183 10.03 1.35 -13.54
N ASN A 184 10.26 0.04 -13.51
CA ASN A 184 9.19 -0.95 -13.58
C ASN A 184 8.73 -1.31 -12.16
N SER A 185 7.44 -1.55 -12.02
CA SER A 185 6.84 -2.05 -10.80
C SER A 185 5.88 -3.17 -11.14
N GLU A 186 5.99 -4.28 -10.42
CA GLU A 186 5.10 -5.40 -10.60
C GLU A 186 4.40 -5.72 -9.29
N VAL A 187 3.07 -5.78 -9.32
CA VAL A 187 2.24 -6.29 -8.23
C VAL A 187 1.69 -7.64 -8.69
N LYS A 188 1.97 -8.68 -7.91
CA LYS A 188 1.48 -10.05 -8.10
C LYS A 188 0.67 -10.45 -6.88
N ILE A 189 -0.33 -11.28 -7.10
CA ILE A 189 -0.91 -12.09 -6.03
C ILE A 189 -0.46 -13.52 -6.26
N GLU A 190 0.14 -14.12 -5.24
CA GLU A 190 0.38 -15.55 -5.18
C GLU A 190 -0.62 -16.18 -4.23
N LYS A 191 -1.21 -17.30 -4.66
CA LYS A 191 -2.05 -18.10 -3.78
C LYS A 191 -1.16 -18.69 -2.68
N LEU A 192 -1.59 -18.52 -1.45
CA LEU A 192 -0.92 -19.06 -0.28
C LEU A 192 -1.90 -19.97 0.44
N ASP A 193 -1.39 -21.03 1.05
CA ASP A 193 -2.16 -21.84 2.00
C ASP A 193 -1.39 -21.85 3.32
N LEU A 194 -1.48 -20.72 4.03
CA LEU A 194 -0.85 -20.57 5.34
C LEU A 194 -1.92 -20.61 6.41
N LYS A 195 -1.74 -21.47 7.41
CA LYS A 195 -2.54 -21.50 8.61
C LYS A 195 -1.66 -21.24 9.82
N ILE A 196 -2.04 -20.27 10.65
CA ILE A 196 -1.42 -19.98 11.94
C ILE A 196 -2.39 -20.46 13.01
N GLU A 197 -2.01 -21.46 13.79
CA GLU A 197 -2.77 -21.94 14.93
C GLU A 197 -2.22 -21.32 16.22
N LEU A 198 -3.10 -20.69 17.00
CA LEU A 198 -2.75 -20.18 18.32
C LEU A 198 -2.92 -21.31 19.36
N PRO A 199 -2.01 -21.43 20.33
CA PRO A 199 -2.14 -22.42 21.40
C PRO A 199 -3.43 -22.18 22.20
N GLU A 200 -4.10 -23.27 22.61
CA GLU A 200 -5.38 -23.24 23.33
C GLU A 200 -5.36 -22.44 24.64
N LYS A 201 -4.18 -22.22 25.24
CA LYS A 201 -3.99 -21.44 26.46
C LYS A 201 -3.05 -20.25 26.21
N LEU A 202 -3.64 -19.05 26.16
CA LEU A 202 -2.90 -17.81 26.33
C LEU A 202 -2.52 -17.68 27.81
N ASN A 203 -1.26 -17.97 28.17
CA ASN A 203 -0.77 -17.74 29.52
C ASN A 203 -0.49 -16.25 29.70
N PHE A 204 -1.39 -15.54 30.37
CA PHE A 204 -1.16 -14.16 30.80
C PHE A 204 -0.26 -14.17 32.04
N GLN A 205 0.98 -13.71 31.90
CA GLN A 205 1.80 -13.30 33.05
C GLN A 205 1.56 -11.81 33.29
N PHE A 206 0.91 -11.48 34.40
CA PHE A 206 0.83 -10.11 34.89
C PHE A 206 2.10 -9.82 35.70
N TYR A 207 2.88 -8.83 35.27
CA TYR A 207 4.00 -8.25 36.02
C TYR A 207 3.57 -6.93 36.64
#